data_AF-A0A399PPD6-F1
#
_entry.id   AF-A0A399PPD6-F1
#
_cell.length_a   1.000
_cell.length_b   1.000
_cell.length_c   1.000
_cell.angle_alpha   90.00
_cell.angle_beta   90.00
_cell.angle_gamma   90.00
#
_symmetry.space_group_name_H-M   'P 1'
#
loop_
_entity.id
_entity.type
_entity.pdbx_description
1 polymer ?
#
loop_
_entity_poly.entity_id
_entity_poly.type
_entity_poly.pdbx_seq_one_letter_code
_entity_poly.pdbx_strand_id
1 'polypeptide(L)'
;MPENRDPALPWLLFDIGGVLITRPDDIGAISRALDPDAPGGEDAEARVRDAFDAHREQYDRGGSAREFWEAVARDLDLPAPGEDDLAELVAIEQRRWG
;
A
#
# COMPACT_ATOMS: atom_id res chain seq x y z
N MET A 1 9.35 -2.22 34.62
CA MET A 1 8.30 -1.70 33.72
C MET A 1 7.39 -0.85 34.58
N PRO A 2 7.27 0.47 34.36
CA PRO A 2 6.31 1.26 35.11
C PRO A 2 4.90 0.80 34.69
N GLU A 3 4.08 0.42 35.67
CA GLU A 3 2.69 0.03 35.47
C GLU A 3 1.87 1.29 35.17
N ASN A 4 1.76 1.61 33.88
CA ASN A 4 0.98 2.74 33.39
C ASN A 4 -0.51 2.38 33.33
N ARG A 5 -1.12 2.14 34.50
CA ARG A 5 -2.57 1.96 34.62
C ARG A 5 -3.14 3.13 35.40
N ASP A 6 -3.39 4.22 34.69
CA ASP A 6 -4.35 5.21 35.16
C ASP A 6 -5.77 4.60 34.96
N PRO A 7 -6.50 4.25 36.03
CA PRO A 7 -7.80 3.58 35.93
C PRO A 7 -8.90 4.46 35.32
N ALA A 8 -8.62 5.74 35.01
CA ALA A 8 -9.59 6.69 34.47
C ALA A 8 -9.77 6.64 32.94
N LEU A 9 -8.97 5.87 32.19
CA LEU A 9 -9.11 5.73 30.74
C LEU A 9 -9.82 4.41 30.39
N PRO A 10 -11.15 4.40 30.19
CA PRO A 10 -11.89 3.17 29.89
C PRO A 10 -11.55 2.58 28.51
N TRP A 11 -10.98 3.37 27.60
CA TRP A 11 -10.63 2.95 26.25
C TRP A 11 -9.33 3.60 25.77
N LEU A 12 -8.51 2.81 25.06
CA LEU A 12 -7.34 3.26 24.33
C LEU A 12 -7.57 2.94 22.85
N LEU A 13 -7.44 3.96 22.00
CA LEU A 13 -7.47 3.83 20.55
C LEU A 13 -6.04 4.00 20.03
N PHE A 14 -5.55 3.01 19.29
CA PHE A 14 -4.25 3.07 18.63
C PHE A 14 -4.48 3.11 17.13
N ASP A 15 -3.78 4.01 16.44
CA ASP A 15 -3.67 3.95 15.00
C ASP A 15 -2.89 2.68 14.59
N ILE A 16 -3.17 2.15 13.39
CA ILE A 16 -2.40 1.02 12.84
C ILE A 16 -1.13 1.56 12.20
N GLY A 17 -1.25 2.55 11.30
CA GLY A 17 -0.12 3.11 10.56
C GLY A 17 0.77 3.99 11.44
N GLY A 18 2.09 3.75 11.44
CA GLY A 18 3.05 4.61 12.15
C GLY A 18 3.01 4.51 13.67
N VAL A 19 2.04 3.80 14.25
CA VAL A 19 1.92 3.53 15.69
C VAL A 19 2.10 2.05 15.98
N LEU A 20 1.22 1.18 15.48
CA LEU A 20 1.34 -0.28 15.70
C LEU A 20 2.21 -0.96 14.63
N ILE A 21 2.20 -0.45 13.40
CA ILE A 21 2.98 -0.97 12.28
C ILE A 21 3.89 0.13 11.77
N THR A 22 5.20 -0.12 11.87
CA THR A 22 6.26 0.81 11.45
C THR A 22 7.00 0.32 10.20
N ARG A 23 6.44 -0.65 9.46
CA ARG A 23 7.15 -1.30 8.35
C ARG A 23 7.46 -0.29 7.24
N PRO A 24 8.71 -0.30 6.73
CA PRO A 24 9.08 0.53 5.58
C PRO A 24 8.29 0.06 4.36
N ASP A 25 7.98 1.02 3.50
CA ASP A 25 7.07 0.84 2.37
C ASP A 25 7.57 -0.24 1.39
N ASP A 26 6.78 -1.30 1.16
CA ASP A 26 7.04 -2.35 0.16
C ASP A 26 6.81 -1.87 -1.29
N ILE A 27 6.98 -0.55 -1.54
CA ILE A 27 6.78 0.06 -2.86
C ILE A 27 7.71 -0.55 -3.91
N GLY A 28 8.93 -0.97 -3.54
CA GLY A 28 9.81 -1.69 -4.46
C GLY A 28 9.26 -3.06 -4.89
N ALA A 29 8.47 -3.74 -4.04
CA ALA A 29 7.80 -4.99 -4.42
C ALA A 29 6.60 -4.72 -5.35
N ILE A 30 5.81 -3.67 -5.06
CA ILE A 30 4.73 -3.22 -5.94
C ILE A 30 5.28 -2.79 -7.30
N SER A 31 6.37 -2.03 -7.32
CA SER A 31 7.04 -1.57 -8.54
C SER A 31 7.47 -2.75 -9.42
N ARG A 32 8.07 -3.80 -8.84
CA ARG A 32 8.48 -5.00 -9.58
C ARG A 32 7.31 -5.84 -10.07
N ALA A 33 6.19 -5.86 -9.35
CA ALA A 33 4.99 -6.57 -9.77
C ALA A 33 4.26 -5.83 -10.91
N LEU A 34 4.28 -4.50 -10.90
CA LEU A 34 3.68 -3.67 -11.95
C LEU A 34 4.49 -3.69 -13.25
N ASP A 35 5.82 -3.62 -13.16
CA ASP A 35 6.71 -3.65 -14.31
C ASP A 35 7.97 -4.48 -14.00
N PRO A 36 7.95 -5.79 -14.28
CA PRO A 36 9.08 -6.70 -14.03
C PRO A 36 10.33 -6.38 -14.86
N ASP A 37 10.14 -5.71 -16.00
CA ASP A 37 11.19 -5.36 -16.96
C ASP A 37 11.74 -3.94 -16.75
N ALA A 38 11.11 -3.14 -15.87
CA ALA A 38 11.57 -1.79 -15.56
C ALA A 38 12.99 -1.79 -15.00
N PRO A 39 13.85 -0.83 -15.43
CA PRO A 39 15.07 -0.55 -14.71
C PRO A 39 14.69 -0.02 -13.33
N GLY A 40 14.74 -0.89 -12.32
CA GLY A 40 14.44 -0.54 -10.93
C GLY A 40 15.31 0.63 -10.45
N GLY A 41 14.87 1.31 -9.40
CA GLY A 41 15.59 2.46 -8.84
C GLY A 41 14.68 3.41 -8.09
N GLU A 42 15.29 4.34 -7.37
CA GLU A 42 14.60 5.29 -6.49
C GLU A 42 13.55 6.13 -7.24
N ASP A 43 13.85 6.54 -8.49
CA ASP A 43 12.90 7.28 -9.34
C ASP A 43 11.68 6.46 -9.76
N ALA A 44 11.85 5.16 -10.01
CA ALA A 44 10.75 4.27 -10.38
C ALA A 44 9.82 4.01 -9.19
N GLU A 45 10.41 3.77 -8.02
CA GLU A 45 9.68 3.59 -6.77
C GLU A 45 8.93 4.88 -6.37
N ALA A 46 9.53 6.06 -6.57
CA ALA A 46 8.87 7.33 -6.31
C ALA A 46 7.61 7.52 -7.18
N ARG A 47 7.70 7.22 -8.49
CA ARG A 47 6.53 7.31 -9.39
C ARG A 47 5.42 6.35 -8.99
N VAL A 48 5.77 5.12 -8.64
CA VAL A 48 4.80 4.11 -8.18
C VAL A 48 4.12 4.58 -6.90
N ARG A 49 4.86 5.16 -5.97
CA ARG A 49 4.32 5.75 -4.74
C ARG A 49 3.36 6.89 -5.02
N ASP A 50 3.74 7.83 -5.88
CA ASP A 50 2.90 8.98 -6.22
C ASP A 50 1.57 8.52 -6.86
N ALA A 51 1.63 7.57 -7.80
CA ALA A 51 0.45 6.97 -8.42
C ALA A 51 -0.41 6.21 -7.40
N PHE A 52 0.21 5.41 -6.52
CA PHE A 52 -0.48 4.68 -5.46
C PHE A 52 -1.24 5.63 -4.52
N ASP A 53 -0.56 6.66 -4.02
CA ASP A 53 -1.10 7.61 -3.06
C ASP A 53 -2.24 8.46 -3.67
N ALA A 54 -2.16 8.78 -4.97
CA ALA A 54 -3.18 9.55 -5.67
C ALA A 54 -4.57 8.88 -5.67
N HIS A 55 -4.62 7.54 -5.70
CA HIS A 55 -5.87 6.78 -5.73
C HIS A 55 -6.22 6.15 -4.37
N ARG A 56 -5.36 6.32 -3.36
CA ARG A 56 -5.42 5.58 -2.10
C ARG A 56 -6.69 5.87 -1.30
N GLU A 57 -7.08 7.14 -1.23
CA GLU A 57 -8.23 7.60 -0.44
C GLU A 57 -9.53 6.91 -0.84
N GLN A 58 -9.78 6.75 -2.15
CA GLN A 58 -11.00 6.10 -2.64
C GLN A 58 -10.98 4.60 -2.32
N TYR A 59 -9.82 3.96 -2.47
CA TYR A 59 -9.67 2.54 -2.21
C TYR A 59 -9.82 2.22 -0.71
N ASP A 60 -9.23 3.03 0.17
CA ASP A 60 -9.36 2.91 1.63
C ASP A 60 -10.80 3.06 2.14
N ARG A 61 -11.67 3.75 1.40
CA ARG A 61 -13.10 3.86 1.72
C ARG A 61 -13.94 2.66 1.22
N GLY A 62 -13.30 1.60 0.74
CA GLY A 62 -13.97 0.40 0.22
C GLY A 62 -14.16 0.40 -1.29
N GLY A 63 -13.32 1.14 -2.03
CA GLY A 63 -13.26 1.08 -3.48
C GLY A 63 -12.82 -0.30 -4.01
N SER A 64 -13.01 -0.53 -5.30
CA SER A 64 -12.62 -1.79 -5.94
C SER A 64 -11.11 -1.87 -6.12
N ALA A 65 -10.50 -3.01 -5.74
CA ALA A 65 -9.09 -3.28 -6.01
C ALA A 65 -8.76 -3.25 -7.51
N ARG A 66 -9.68 -3.76 -8.35
CA ARG A 66 -9.55 -3.73 -9.82
C ARG A 66 -9.43 -2.30 -10.33
N GLU A 67 -10.37 -1.45 -9.93
CA GLU A 67 -10.41 -0.04 -10.36
C GLU A 67 -9.20 0.74 -9.85
N PHE A 68 -8.78 0.47 -8.61
CA PHE A 68 -7.60 1.08 -8.01
C PHE A 68 -6.32 0.73 -8.78
N TRP A 69 -6.04 -0.57 -8.99
CA TRP A 69 -4.81 -0.99 -9.65
C TRP A 69 -4.79 -0.67 -11.15
N GLU A 70 -5.94 -0.64 -11.82
CA GLU A 70 -6.05 -0.11 -13.19
C GLU A 70 -5.75 1.39 -13.26
N ALA A 71 -6.13 2.17 -12.25
CA ALA A 71 -5.80 3.60 -12.19
C ALA A 71 -4.31 3.84 -11.93
N VAL A 72 -3.72 3.08 -11.01
CA VAL A 72 -2.28 3.13 -10.75
C VAL A 72 -1.47 2.75 -12.00
N ALA A 73 -1.84 1.66 -12.69
CA ALA A 73 -1.16 1.25 -13.92
C ALA A 73 -1.27 2.32 -15.02
N ARG A 74 -2.43 2.98 -15.13
CA ARG A 74 -2.65 4.06 -16.10
C ARG A 74 -1.74 5.26 -15.85
N ASP A 75 -1.56 5.68 -14.61
CA ASP A 75 -0.69 6.82 -14.26
C ASP A 75 0.80 6.51 -14.51
N LEU A 76 1.15 5.22 -14.60
CA LEU A 76 2.50 4.74 -14.91
C LEU A 76 2.70 4.40 -16.40
N ASP A 77 1.71 4.67 -17.25
CA ASP A 77 1.69 4.28 -18.67
C ASP A 77 1.89 2.76 -18.90
N LEU A 78 1.42 1.95 -17.95
CA LEU A 78 1.48 0.49 -17.99
C LEU A 78 0.16 -0.12 -18.46
N PRO A 79 0.18 -1.35 -19.04
CA PRO A 79 -1.04 -2.09 -19.30
C PRO A 79 -1.81 -2.37 -18.00
N ALA A 80 -3.14 -2.44 -18.10
CA ALA A 80 -3.97 -2.85 -16.99
C ALA A 80 -3.58 -4.28 -16.52
N PRO A 81 -3.45 -4.51 -15.19
CA PRO A 81 -3.06 -5.81 -14.67
C PRO A 81 -4.08 -6.89 -15.02
N GLY A 82 -3.57 -8.09 -15.33
CA GLY A 82 -4.39 -9.29 -15.46
C GLY A 82 -4.96 -9.74 -14.10
N GLU A 83 -5.80 -10.77 -14.10
CA GLU A 83 -6.38 -11.31 -12.85
C GLU A 83 -5.30 -11.86 -11.91
N ASP A 84 -4.29 -12.55 -12.45
CA ASP A 84 -3.19 -13.11 -11.66
C ASP A 84 -2.29 -11.98 -11.09
N ASP A 85 -1.96 -10.99 -11.91
CA ASP A 85 -1.18 -9.82 -11.48
C ASP A 85 -1.91 -9.02 -10.40
N LEU A 86 -3.23 -8.85 -10.55
CA LEU A 86 -4.08 -8.18 -9.56
C LEU A 86 -4.08 -8.92 -8.21
N ALA A 87 -4.19 -10.24 -8.24
CA ALA A 87 -4.13 -11.05 -7.04
C ALA A 87 -2.77 -10.93 -6.33
N GLU A 88 -1.68 -10.87 -7.10
CA GLU A 88 -0.34 -10.65 -6.57
C GLU A 88 -0.19 -9.25 -5.94
N LEU A 89 -0.65 -8.20 -6.62
CA LEU A 89 -0.60 -6.82 -6.14
C LEU A 89 -1.37 -6.66 -4.82
N VAL A 90 -2.57 -7.23 -4.72
CA VAL A 90 -3.36 -7.25 -3.49
C VAL A 90 -2.65 -8.03 -2.38
N ALA A 91 -2.03 -9.16 -2.70
CA ALA A 91 -1.29 -9.94 -1.71
C ALA A 91 -0.06 -9.19 -1.19
N ILE A 92 0.68 -8.48 -2.05
CA ILE A 92 1.79 -7.61 -1.65
C ILE A 92 1.29 -6.51 -0.71
N GLU A 93 0.19 -5.84 -1.09
CA GLU A 93 -0.41 -4.78 -0.29
C GLU A 93 -0.86 -5.27 1.09
N GLN A 94 -1.56 -6.41 1.17
CA GLN A 94 -2.03 -6.95 2.46
C GLN A 94 -0.89 -7.28 3.41
N ARG A 95 0.23 -7.83 2.90
CA ARG A 95 1.43 -8.12 3.71
C ARG A 95 2.06 -6.86 4.33
N ARG A 96 1.82 -5.67 3.74
CA ARG A 96 2.25 -4.39 4.31
C ARG A 96 1.59 -4.10 5.65
N TRP A 97 0.35 -4.57 5.84
CA TRP A 97 -0.51 -4.22 6.98
C TRP A 97 -0.55 -5.27 8.11
N GLY A 98 0.28 -6.32 8.04
CA GLY A 98 0.43 -7.30 9.13
C GLY A 98 -0.11 -8.68 8.81
#